data_AF-A0A2U3L173-F1
#
_entry.id   AF-A0A2U3L173-F1
#
_cell.length_a   1.000
_cell.length_b   1.000
_cell.length_c   1.000
_cell.angle_alpha   90.00
_cell.angle_beta   90.00
_cell.angle_gamma   90.00
#
_symmetry.space_group_name_H-M   'P 1'
#
loop_
_entity.id
_entity.type
_entity.pdbx_description
1 polymer ?
#
loop_
_entity_poly.entity_id
_entity_poly.type
_entity_poly.pdbx_seq_one_letter_code
_entity_poly.pdbx_strand_id
1 'polypeptide(L)' 'MDVREVLQQLYAEKKRLESVIASLELLLRNSEGEASPPSRPRRGRKSMSVEERQKVSERMKKYWADRRPR' A
#
# COMPACT_ATOMS: atom_id res chain seq x y z
N MET A 1 41.35 -8.77 -7.36
CA MET A 1 40.20 -8.66 -6.46
C MET A 1 40.21 -9.88 -5.57
N ASP A 2 40.25 -9.69 -4.25
CA ASP A 2 40.17 -10.81 -3.32
C ASP A 2 38.70 -11.23 -3.18
N VAL A 3 38.43 -12.49 -3.53
CA VAL A 3 37.08 -13.08 -3.45
C VAL A 3 36.52 -12.99 -2.03
N ARG A 4 37.39 -13.03 -1.00
CA ARG A 4 36.99 -12.92 0.40
C ARG A 4 36.48 -11.52 0.74
N GLU A 5 37.14 -10.49 0.22
CA GLU A 5 36.73 -9.09 0.42
C GLU A 5 35.37 -8.83 -0.24
N VAL A 6 35.17 -9.30 -1.47
CA VAL A 6 33.90 -9.19 -2.18
C VAL A 6 32.79 -9.92 -1.43
N LEU A 7 33.06 -11.12 -0.90
CA LEU A 7 32.09 -11.88 -0.13
C LEU A 7 31.69 -11.14 1.15
N GLN A 8 32.64 -10.53 1.87
CA GLN A 8 32.34 -9.73 3.05
C GLN A 8 31.49 -8.50 2.73
N GLN A 9 31.79 -7.81 1.61
CA GLN A 9 31.00 -6.68 1.15
C GLN A 9 29.55 -7.08 0.84
N LEU A 10 29.35 -8.20 0.14
CA LEU A 10 28.01 -8.71 -0.15
C LEU A 10 27.22 -9.08 1.11
N TYR A 11 27.87 -9.66 2.12
CA TYR A 11 27.22 -9.93 3.41
C TYR A 11 26.84 -8.65 4.16
N ALA A 12 27.70 -7.63 4.12
CA ALA A 12 27.40 -6.33 4.74
C ALA A 12 26.20 -5.65 4.05
N GLU A 13 26.14 -5.71 2.73
CA GLU A 13 25.04 -5.16 1.94
C GLU A 13 23.74 -5.91 2.16
N LYS A 14 23.78 -7.25 2.21
CA LYS A 14 22.63 -8.08 2.57
C LYS A 14 22.05 -7.66 3.94
N LYS A 15 22.91 -7.52 4.95
CA LYS A 15 22.48 -7.11 6.30
C LYS A 15 21.84 -5.72 6.30
N ARG A 16 22.36 -4.80 5.50
CA ARG A 16 21.77 -3.46 5.33
C ARG A 16 20.38 -3.55 4.71
N LEU A 17 20.21 -4.35 3.67
CA LEU A 17 18.90 -4.55 3.03
C LEU A 17 17.88 -5.18 3.98
N GLU A 18 18.28 -6.21 4.74
CA GLU A 18 17.42 -6.84 5.75
C GLU A 18 16.94 -5.83 6.80
N SER A 19 17.82 -4.94 7.26
CA SER A 19 17.44 -3.88 8.20
C SER A 19 16.45 -2.87 7.60
N VAL A 20 16.64 -2.50 6.33
CA VAL A 20 15.73 -1.56 5.65
C VAL A 20 14.37 -2.21 5.44
N ILE A 21 14.32 -3.47 5.00
CA ILE A 21 13.08 -4.24 4.85
C ILE A 21 12.33 -4.29 6.17
N ALA A 22 12.99 -4.68 7.27
CA ALA A 22 12.37 -4.73 8.60
C ALA A 22 11.78 -3.38 9.03
N SER A 23 12.47 -2.27 8.74
CA SER A 23 11.96 -0.93 9.04
C SER A 23 10.71 -0.57 8.23
N LEU A 24 10.68 -0.94 6.95
CA LEU A 24 9.55 -0.69 6.06
C LEU A 24 8.35 -1.57 6.42
N GLU A 25 8.56 -2.83 6.77
CA GLU A 25 7.52 -3.73 7.26
C GLU A 25 6.90 -3.21 8.56
N LEU A 26 7.71 -2.69 9.48
CA LEU A 26 7.20 -2.05 10.70
C LEU A 26 6.34 -0.82 10.39
N LEU A 27 6.76 0.02 9.44
CA LEU A 27 5.97 1.17 9.00
C LEU A 27 4.66 0.73 8.33
N LEU A 28 4.70 -0.30 7.48
CA LEU A 28 3.50 -0.85 6.86
C LEU A 28 2.54 -1.41 7.91
N ARG A 29 3.03 -2.21 8.87
CA ARG A 29 2.23 -2.73 9.97
C ARG A 29 1.58 -1.62 10.80
N ASN A 30 2.31 -0.54 11.06
CA ASN A 30 1.77 0.61 11.78
C ASN A 30 0.73 1.39 10.95
N SER A 31 0.93 1.50 9.63
CA SER A 31 -0.03 2.11 8.72
C SER A 31 -1.30 1.27 8.54
N GLU A 32 -1.18 -0.06 8.52
CA GLU A 32 -2.31 -1.00 8.47
C GLU A 32 -3.04 -1.07 9.82
N GLY A 33 -2.33 -0.83 10.93
CA GLY A 33 -2.90 -0.64 12.27
C GLY A 33 -3.74 0.63 12.41
N GLU A 34 -3.64 1.57 11.46
CA GLU A 34 -4.51 2.75 11.34
C GLU A 34 -5.74 2.49 10.44
N ALA A 35 -6.11 1.23 10.24
CA ALA A 35 -7.48 0.88 9.92
C ALA A 35 -8.37 1.32 11.11
N SER A 36 -8.77 2.59 11.07
CA SER A 36 -9.75 3.18 11.98
C SER A 36 -10.84 2.14 12.23
N PRO A 37 -11.16 1.80 13.50
CA PRO A 37 -12.18 0.80 13.78
C PRO A 37 -13.41 1.20 12.98
N PRO A 38 -14.06 0.27 12.25
CA PRO A 38 -15.15 0.62 11.36
C PRO A 38 -16.15 1.44 12.16
N SER A 39 -16.23 2.74 11.86
CA SER A 39 -17.11 3.68 12.54
C SER A 39 -18.47 3.01 12.58
N ARG A 40 -18.97 2.70 13.79
CA ARG A 40 -20.27 2.05 13.95
C ARG A 40 -21.26 2.75 13.01
N PRO A 41 -21.91 2.02 12.10
CA PRO A 41 -22.73 2.67 11.08
C PRO A 41 -23.81 3.46 11.82
N ARG A 42 -23.81 4.78 11.61
CA ARG A 42 -24.91 5.64 12.06
C ARG A 42 -26.19 5.06 11.47
N ARG A 43 -27.15 4.71 12.33
CA ARG A 43 -28.40 4.03 11.97
C ARG A 43 -29.00 4.68 10.71
N GLY A 44 -29.17 3.89 9.64
CA GLY A 44 -29.71 4.36 8.36
C GLY A 44 -28.71 4.60 7.23
N ARG A 45 -27.39 4.59 7.48
CA ARG A 45 -26.38 4.65 6.40
C ARG A 45 -25.95 3.25 5.97
N LYS A 46 -26.21 2.88 4.70
CA LYS A 46 -25.66 1.66 4.09
C LYS A 46 -24.24 1.96 3.60
N SER A 47 -23.24 1.25 4.12
CA SER A 47 -21.88 1.30 3.59
C SER A 47 -21.81 0.52 2.28
N MET A 48 -21.28 1.13 1.21
CA MET A 48 -21.00 0.38 -0.02
C MET A 48 -19.85 -0.60 0.18
N SER A 49 -20.01 -1.81 -0.35
CA SER A 49 -18.96 -2.83 -0.36
C SER A 49 -17.77 -2.39 -1.23
N VAL A 50 -16.62 -3.03 -1.05
CA VAL A 50 -15.41 -2.71 -1.85
C VAL A 50 -15.67 -2.92 -3.35
N GLU A 51 -16.40 -3.98 -3.70
CA GLU A 51 -16.78 -4.30 -5.08
C GLU A 51 -17.71 -3.24 -5.69
N GLU A 52 -18.70 -2.77 -4.91
CA GLU A 52 -19.60 -1.71 -5.36
C GLU A 52 -18.84 -0.41 -5.61
N ARG A 53 -17.88 -0.06 -4.74
CA ARG A 53 -17.03 1.12 -4.94
C ARG A 53 -16.16 1.02 -6.19
N GLN A 54 -15.60 -0.15 -6.49
CA GLN A 54 -14.81 -0.37 -7.70
C GLN A 54 -15.65 -0.13 -8.96
N LYS A 55 -16.85 -0.72 -9.04
CA LYS A 55 -17.78 -0.52 -10.16
C LYS A 55 -18.16 0.94 -10.35
N VAL A 56 -18.42 1.66 -9.25
CA VAL A 56 -18.71 3.10 -9.28
C VAL A 56 -17.51 3.90 -9.79
N SER A 57 -16.30 3.58 -9.32
CA SER A 57 -15.06 4.24 -9.73
C SER A 57 -14.81 4.08 -11.24
N GLU A 58 -14.94 2.86 -11.76
CA GLU A 58 -14.80 2.59 -13.20
C GLU A 58 -15.81 3.35 -14.05
N ARG A 59 -17.07 3.38 -13.61
CA ARG A 59 -18.13 4.14 -14.26
C ARG A 59 -17.82 5.64 -14.26
N MET A 60 -17.35 6.18 -13.14
CA MET A 60 -17.01 7.59 -13.04
C MET A 60 -15.78 7.93 -13.88
N LYS A 61 -14.78 7.05 -13.95
CA LYS A 61 -13.61 7.22 -14.82
C LYS A 61 -14.02 7.36 -16.29
N LYS A 62 -14.94 6.52 -16.76
CA LYS A 62 -15.53 6.63 -18.12
C LYS A 62 -16.27 7.94 -18.31
N TYR A 63 -17.18 8.27 -17.38
CA TYR A 63 -17.95 9.51 -17.40
C TYR A 63 -17.06 10.76 -17.47
N TRP A 64 -15.98 10.81 -16.69
CA TRP A 64 -15.06 11.94 -16.68
C TRP A 64 -14.15 12.00 -17.90
N ALA A 65 -13.79 10.86 -18.49
CA ALA A 65 -13.06 10.82 -19.75
C ALA A 65 -13.89 11.44 -20.89
N ASP A 66 -15.18 11.10 -20.95
CA ASP A 66 -16.11 11.64 -21.96
C ASP A 66 -16.41 13.13 -21.76
N ARG A 67 -16.29 13.61 -20.51
CA ARG A 67 -16.61 14.99 -20.13
C ARG A 67 -15.40 15.93 -20.05
N ARG A 68 -14.17 15.42 -20.22
CA ARG A 68 -12.99 16.29 -20.29
C ARG A 68 -12.96 17.00 -21.64
N PRO A 69 -12.97 18.35 -21.68
CA PRO A 69 -12.65 19.06 -22.91
C PRO A 69 -11.21 18.73 -23.31
N ARG A 70 -10.98 18.56 -24.62
CA ARG A 70 -9.67 18.26 -25.20
C ARG A 70 -8.70 19.42 -24.98
#